data_AF-A0A5A7SW76-F1
#
_entry.id   AF-A0A5A7SW76-F1
#
_cell.length_a   1.000
_cell.length_b   1.000
_cell.length_c   1.000
_cell.angle_alpha   90.00
_cell.angle_beta   90.00
_cell.angle_gamma   90.00
#
_symmetry.space_group_name_H-M   'P 1'
#
loop_
_entity.id
_entity.type
_entity.pdbx_description
1 polymer ?
#
loop_
_entity_poly.entity_id
_entity_poly.type
_entity_poly.pdbx_seq_one_letter_code
_entity_poly.pdbx_strand_id
1 'polypeptide(L)'
;MASVGVTANKPVVKAVALCGSLRKASFNRGLIRAAMEICKEESGIEIEYLEVEPLPMLNTDLETPDGAPLKNAIDWASRPPNVFAGKAAAIMSAGGGFGGGLAQFHLRQVGVFLDLHFVNKPEVHVHAFQPPLKFNQDGDLIHQQTYHQLKQLLLSLTNLSLRLQSNSN
;
A
#
# COMPACT_ATOMS: atom_id res chain seq x y z
N MET A 1 -46.65 -9.95 1.99
CA MET A 1 -45.41 -10.73 2.16
C MET A 1 -44.23 -9.81 1.91
N ALA A 2 -43.55 -9.37 2.97
CA ALA A 2 -42.37 -8.52 2.85
C ALA A 2 -41.19 -9.39 2.41
N SER A 3 -40.54 -9.05 1.30
CA SER A 3 -39.30 -9.68 0.87
C SER A 3 -38.23 -9.42 1.92
N VAL A 4 -37.80 -10.47 2.62
CA VAL A 4 -36.60 -10.45 3.45
C VAL A 4 -35.43 -10.13 2.53
N GLY A 5 -34.98 -8.88 2.55
CA GLY A 5 -33.78 -8.46 1.87
C GLY A 5 -32.61 -9.21 2.49
N VAL A 6 -32.13 -10.24 1.81
CA VAL A 6 -30.83 -10.83 2.09
C VAL A 6 -29.82 -9.70 1.88
N THR A 7 -29.32 -9.12 2.95
CA THR A 7 -28.13 -8.27 2.89
C THR A 7 -26.98 -9.17 2.45
N ALA A 8 -26.73 -9.23 1.14
CA ALA A 8 -25.58 -9.93 0.60
C ALA A 8 -24.33 -9.37 1.29
N ASN A 9 -23.65 -10.21 2.06
CA ASN A 9 -22.43 -9.82 2.74
C ASN A 9 -21.40 -9.45 1.67
N LYS A 10 -21.08 -8.17 1.54
CA LYS A 10 -20.16 -7.68 0.51
C LYS A 10 -18.81 -8.36 0.72
N PRO A 11 -18.19 -8.97 -0.31
CA PRO A 11 -16.91 -9.64 -0.13
C PRO A 11 -15.86 -8.63 0.35
N VAL A 12 -15.16 -8.99 1.43
CA VAL A 12 -14.13 -8.15 2.05
C VAL A 12 -12.76 -8.54 1.51
N VAL A 13 -12.08 -7.60 0.86
CA VAL A 13 -10.69 -7.77 0.41
C VAL A 13 -9.76 -7.60 1.60
N LYS A 14 -8.86 -8.56 1.83
CA LYS A 14 -7.79 -8.43 2.81
C LYS A 14 -6.51 -7.98 2.12
N ALA A 15 -5.91 -6.89 2.60
CA ALA A 15 -4.68 -6.33 2.06
C ALA A 15 -3.63 -6.14 3.17
N VAL A 16 -2.36 -6.22 2.78
CA VAL A 16 -1.22 -5.95 3.66
C VAL A 16 -0.54 -4.67 3.20
N ALA A 17 -0.30 -3.75 4.12
CA ALA A 17 0.47 -2.53 3.87
C ALA A 17 1.93 -2.71 4.31
N LEU A 18 2.87 -2.32 3.43
CA LEU A 18 4.31 -2.31 3.70
C LEU A 18 4.85 -0.90 3.60
N CYS A 19 5.65 -0.47 4.59
CA CYS A 19 6.29 0.85 4.59
C CYS A 19 7.77 0.75 4.21
N GLY A 20 8.22 1.54 3.24
CA GLY A 20 9.64 1.68 2.91
C GLY A 20 10.46 2.56 3.85
N SER A 21 9.98 2.82 5.06
CA SER A 21 10.62 3.74 6.00
C SER A 21 10.51 3.25 7.45
N LEU A 22 11.67 3.17 8.12
CA LEU A 22 11.77 2.78 9.54
C LEU A 22 11.60 3.96 10.52
N ARG A 23 11.63 5.20 10.05
CA ARG A 23 11.50 6.38 10.92
C ARG A 23 10.09 6.46 11.49
N LYS A 24 9.96 6.71 12.80
CA LYS A 24 8.66 6.82 13.51
C LYS A 24 7.74 7.90 12.90
N ALA A 25 8.26 9.10 12.67
CA ALA A 25 7.53 10.23 12.07
C ALA A 25 7.55 10.24 10.52
N SER A 26 7.56 9.07 9.87
CA SER A 26 7.58 8.99 8.41
C SER A 26 6.23 9.34 7.82
N PHE A 27 6.19 10.29 6.87
CA PHE A 27 4.97 10.60 6.11
C PHE A 27 4.41 9.40 5.34
N ASN A 28 5.27 8.45 4.93
CA ASN A 28 4.79 7.20 4.32
C ASN A 28 4.04 6.33 5.32
N ARG A 29 4.48 6.28 6.60
CA ARG A 29 3.69 5.67 7.69
C ARG A 29 2.41 6.46 7.95
N GLY A 30 2.46 7.78 7.85
CA GLY A 30 1.28 8.66 7.90
C GLY A 30 0.22 8.32 6.85
N LEU A 31 0.63 8.06 5.61
CA LEU A 31 -0.28 7.61 4.55
C LEU A 31 -0.88 6.23 4.86
N ILE A 32 -0.12 5.30 5.43
CA ILE A 32 -0.65 3.99 5.86
C ILE A 32 -1.67 4.15 6.98
N ARG A 33 -1.39 4.98 7.99
CA ARG A 33 -2.35 5.27 9.06
C ARG A 33 -3.65 5.85 8.50
N ALA A 34 -3.55 6.83 7.60
CA ALA A 34 -4.71 7.39 6.92
C ALA A 34 -5.48 6.33 6.10
N ALA A 35 -4.78 5.42 5.43
CA ALA A 35 -5.41 4.32 4.70
C ALA A 35 -6.19 3.39 5.64
N MET A 36 -5.62 3.06 6.80
CA MET A 36 -6.30 2.24 7.81
C MET A 36 -7.54 2.93 8.37
N GLU A 37 -7.51 4.24 8.62
CA GLU A 37 -8.71 4.99 9.02
C GLU A 37 -9.78 4.99 7.92
N ILE A 38 -9.40 5.21 6.66
CA ILE A 38 -10.34 5.11 5.52
C ILE A 38 -10.99 3.73 5.46
N CYS A 39 -10.23 2.65 5.69
CA CYS A 39 -10.78 1.30 5.68
C CYS A 39 -11.76 1.01 6.83
N LYS A 40 -11.69 1.76 7.94
CA LYS A 40 -12.71 1.67 9.00
C LYS A 40 -14.02 2.34 8.58
N GLU A 41 -13.93 3.40 7.79
CA GLU A 41 -15.08 4.14 7.25
C GLU A 41 -15.72 3.43 6.05
N GLU A 42 -14.93 2.70 5.25
CA GLU A 42 -15.34 2.09 3.99
C GLU A 42 -15.55 0.57 4.09
N SER A 43 -16.70 0.09 3.59
CA SER A 43 -16.97 -1.35 3.53
C SER A 43 -16.31 -2.01 2.31
N GLY A 44 -15.59 -3.11 2.54
CA GLY A 44 -15.10 -4.01 1.49
C GLY A 44 -13.58 -4.15 1.36
N ILE A 45 -12.80 -3.46 2.21
CA ILE A 45 -11.36 -3.70 2.33
C ILE A 45 -10.90 -3.59 3.78
N GLU A 46 -10.09 -4.53 4.21
CA GLU A 46 -9.38 -4.52 5.49
C GLU A 46 -7.88 -4.47 5.22
N ILE A 47 -7.16 -3.59 5.91
CA ILE A 47 -5.71 -3.44 5.79
C ILE A 47 -5.03 -3.82 7.10
N GLU A 48 -4.07 -4.71 7.01
CA GLU A 48 -3.11 -5.00 8.06
C GLU A 48 -1.77 -4.34 7.74
N TYR A 49 -1.24 -3.53 8.66
CA TYR A 49 0.10 -2.97 8.51
C TYR A 49 1.13 -3.97 9.02
N LEU A 50 2.03 -4.42 8.12
CA LEU A 50 3.14 -5.29 8.50
C LEU A 50 4.39 -4.44 8.77
N GLU A 51 4.86 -4.48 10.01
CA GLU A 51 6.12 -3.86 10.39
C GLU A 51 7.30 -4.65 9.82
N VAL A 52 8.11 -3.97 9.01
CA VAL A 52 9.30 -4.56 8.37
C VAL A 52 10.57 -4.35 9.18
N GLU A 53 10.52 -3.59 10.27
CA GLU A 53 11.65 -3.33 11.17
C GLU A 53 12.19 -4.61 11.83
N PRO A 54 11.35 -5.57 12.27
CA PRO A 54 11.85 -6.81 12.87
C PRO A 54 12.47 -7.79 11.84
N LEU A 55 12.29 -7.54 10.54
CA LEU A 55 12.83 -8.43 9.52
C LEU A 55 14.35 -8.25 9.47
N PRO A 56 15.14 -9.32 9.71
CA PRO A 56 16.57 -9.23 9.47
C PRO A 56 16.80 -8.85 8.01
N MET A 57 17.84 -8.08 7.74
CA MET A 57 18.25 -7.82 6.37
C MET A 57 18.49 -9.17 5.68
N LEU A 58 17.79 -9.40 4.58
CA LEU A 58 17.95 -10.56 3.74
C LEU A 58 19.36 -10.47 3.20
N ASN A 59 20.18 -11.37 3.71
CA ASN A 59 21.59 -11.37 3.47
C ASN A 59 21.96 -12.73 2.88
N THR A 60 22.53 -12.73 1.68
CA THR A 60 23.06 -13.94 1.05
C THR A 60 24.54 -14.18 1.34
N ASP A 61 25.22 -13.30 2.09
CA ASP A 61 26.27 -13.68 3.07
C ASP A 61 26.73 -12.49 3.95
N LEU A 62 27.01 -11.29 3.45
CA LEU A 62 27.11 -10.03 4.24
C LEU A 62 26.84 -8.81 3.32
N GLU A 63 25.70 -8.11 3.48
CA GLU A 63 25.45 -6.83 2.78
C GLU A 63 25.16 -5.68 3.77
N THR A 64 25.59 -4.48 3.38
CA THR A 64 25.79 -3.26 4.19
C THR A 64 24.52 -2.71 4.85
N PRO A 65 24.63 -1.86 5.90
CA PRO A 65 23.50 -1.44 6.74
C PRO A 65 22.47 -0.53 6.06
N ASP A 66 22.69 -0.11 4.81
CA ASP A 66 21.93 0.93 4.12
C ASP A 66 20.81 0.39 3.22
N GLY A 67 20.34 -0.83 3.48
CA GLY A 67 19.33 -1.46 2.64
C GLY A 67 17.94 -0.82 2.70
N ALA A 68 17.21 -0.88 1.60
CA ALA A 68 15.85 -0.36 1.48
C ALA A 68 14.85 -1.31 2.20
N PRO A 69 14.20 -0.89 3.32
CA PRO A 69 13.38 -1.78 4.15
C PRO A 69 12.24 -2.47 3.38
N LEU A 70 11.64 -1.76 2.41
CA LEU A 70 10.59 -2.31 1.56
C LEU A 70 11.12 -3.42 0.64
N LYS A 71 12.29 -3.21 0.04
CA LYS A 71 12.90 -4.21 -0.85
C LYS A 71 13.27 -5.46 -0.06
N ASN A 72 13.82 -5.29 1.15
CA ASN A 72 14.11 -6.39 2.05
C ASN A 72 12.87 -7.27 2.34
N ALA A 73 11.75 -6.64 2.69
CA ALA A 73 10.51 -7.35 2.96
C ALA A 73 9.97 -8.09 1.73
N ILE A 74 10.04 -7.46 0.56
CA ILE A 74 9.67 -8.08 -0.72
C ILE A 74 10.54 -9.30 -1.00
N ASP A 75 11.85 -9.19 -0.79
CA ASP A 75 12.76 -10.28 -1.09
C ASP A 75 12.51 -11.49 -0.18
N TRP A 76 12.28 -11.26 1.11
CA TRP A 76 11.85 -12.32 2.04
C TRP A 76 10.57 -13.03 1.58
N ALA A 77 9.55 -12.27 1.19
CA ALA A 77 8.26 -12.81 0.80
C ALA A 77 8.24 -13.44 -0.61
N SER A 78 9.18 -13.08 -1.48
CA SER A 78 9.26 -13.62 -2.84
C SER A 78 9.94 -14.99 -2.95
N ARG A 79 10.63 -15.44 -1.88
CA ARG A 79 11.26 -16.77 -1.84
C ARG A 79 10.21 -17.87 -2.02
N PRO A 80 10.56 -19.02 -2.65
CA PRO A 80 9.60 -20.08 -2.92
C PRO A 80 8.87 -20.56 -1.65
N PRO A 81 7.53 -20.61 -1.67
CA PRO A 81 6.66 -20.21 -2.78
C PRO A 81 6.46 -18.68 -2.88
N ASN A 82 6.50 -18.11 -4.11
CA ASN A 82 6.24 -16.68 -4.34
C ASN A 82 4.81 -16.33 -3.93
N VAL A 83 4.66 -15.58 -2.83
CA VAL A 83 3.35 -15.24 -2.27
C VAL A 83 2.67 -14.06 -2.98
N PHE A 84 3.34 -13.40 -3.92
CA PHE A 84 2.82 -12.21 -4.60
C PHE A 84 2.05 -12.52 -5.89
N ALA A 85 2.27 -13.70 -6.49
CA ALA A 85 1.73 -14.02 -7.80
C ALA A 85 0.19 -13.89 -7.87
N GLY A 86 -0.29 -13.29 -8.97
CA GLY A 86 -1.70 -13.01 -9.23
C GLY A 86 -2.36 -11.95 -8.33
N LYS A 87 -1.65 -11.37 -7.36
CA LYS A 87 -2.27 -10.43 -6.39
C LYS A 87 -2.35 -9.01 -6.93
N ALA A 88 -3.41 -8.30 -6.53
CA ALA A 88 -3.53 -6.86 -6.75
C ALA A 88 -2.61 -6.07 -5.79
N ALA A 89 -2.02 -4.97 -6.28
CA ALA A 89 -1.21 -4.08 -5.47
C ALA A 89 -1.46 -2.60 -5.79
N ALA A 90 -1.28 -1.74 -4.79
CA ALA A 90 -1.31 -0.29 -4.95
C ALA A 90 -0.01 0.31 -4.38
N ILE A 91 0.42 1.44 -4.92
CA ILE A 91 1.63 2.13 -4.48
C ILE A 91 1.28 3.57 -4.16
N MET A 92 1.81 4.07 -3.06
CA MET A 92 1.71 5.46 -2.63
C MET A 92 3.06 5.92 -2.05
N SER A 93 3.35 7.22 -2.15
CA SER A 93 4.57 7.79 -1.57
C SER A 93 4.37 9.22 -1.11
N ALA A 94 5.05 9.60 -0.04
CA ALA A 94 5.21 10.98 0.41
C ALA A 94 6.69 11.35 0.55
N GLY A 95 7.07 12.55 0.08
CA GLY A 95 8.44 13.04 0.15
C GLY A 95 8.58 14.50 -0.25
N GLY A 96 9.80 15.03 -0.24
CA GLY A 96 10.06 16.44 -0.57
C GLY A 96 10.16 16.77 -2.05
N GLY A 97 10.38 15.77 -2.90
CA GLY A 97 10.46 15.90 -4.35
C GLY A 97 9.97 14.63 -5.04
N PHE A 98 10.21 14.53 -6.35
CA PHE A 98 9.66 13.43 -7.15
C PHE A 98 10.41 12.09 -7.01
N GLY A 99 11.42 12.00 -6.13
CA GLY A 99 12.16 10.75 -5.88
C GLY A 99 11.26 9.59 -5.45
N GLY A 100 10.20 9.87 -4.69
CA GLY A 100 9.17 8.89 -4.35
C GLY A 100 8.45 8.34 -5.59
N GLY A 101 8.09 9.20 -6.54
CA GLY A 101 7.45 8.80 -7.80
C GLY A 101 8.34 7.92 -8.67
N LEU A 102 9.63 8.25 -8.77
CA LEU A 102 10.63 7.41 -9.44
C LEU A 102 10.73 6.02 -8.79
N ALA A 103 10.73 5.96 -7.45
CA ALA A 103 10.71 4.69 -6.74
C ALA A 103 9.43 3.88 -7.00
N GLN A 104 8.28 4.52 -7.21
CA GLN A 104 7.05 3.81 -7.60
C GLN A 104 7.19 3.15 -8.96
N PHE A 105 7.78 3.83 -9.95
CA PHE A 105 8.00 3.24 -11.28
C PHE A 105 8.94 2.03 -11.23
N HIS A 106 10.02 2.13 -10.45
CA HIS A 106 10.93 1.01 -10.25
C HIS A 106 10.23 -0.17 -9.53
N LEU A 107 9.42 0.10 -8.50
CA LEU A 107 8.66 -0.94 -7.81
C LEU A 107 7.65 -1.64 -8.73
N ARG A 108 7.07 -0.92 -9.70
CA ARG A 108 6.22 -1.52 -10.73
C ARG A 108 7.00 -2.49 -11.62
N GLN A 109 8.24 -2.14 -12.00
CA GLN A 109 9.12 -3.05 -12.74
C GLN A 109 9.43 -4.31 -11.94
N VAL A 110 9.76 -4.17 -10.65
CA VAL A 110 9.97 -5.31 -9.74
C VAL A 110 8.72 -6.18 -9.67
N GLY A 111 7.53 -5.57 -9.56
CA GLY A 111 6.29 -6.34 -9.46
C GLY A 111 5.92 -7.11 -10.72
N VAL A 112 6.47 -6.79 -11.90
CA VAL A 112 6.34 -7.66 -13.09
C VAL A 112 6.96 -9.03 -12.83
N PHE A 113 8.16 -9.07 -12.24
CA PHE A 113 8.82 -10.32 -11.88
C PHE A 113 8.05 -11.11 -10.80
N LEU A 114 7.42 -10.39 -9.87
CA LEU A 114 6.63 -10.98 -8.79
C LEU A 114 5.22 -11.43 -9.21
N ASP A 115 4.81 -11.15 -10.46
CA ASP A 115 3.46 -11.36 -11.00
C ASP A 115 2.38 -10.58 -10.21
N LEU A 116 2.70 -9.33 -9.85
CA LEU A 116 1.77 -8.39 -9.24
C LEU A 116 0.97 -7.59 -10.28
N HIS A 117 -0.31 -7.39 -9.98
CA HIS A 117 -1.22 -6.58 -10.79
C HIS A 117 -1.43 -5.22 -10.12
N PHE A 118 -0.82 -4.16 -10.67
CA PHE A 118 -0.91 -2.84 -10.03
C PHE A 118 -2.14 -2.03 -10.42
N VAL A 119 -2.68 -1.30 -9.44
CA VAL A 119 -3.57 -0.16 -9.68
C VAL A 119 -2.79 0.93 -10.41
N ASN A 120 -3.33 1.39 -11.54
CA ASN A 120 -2.68 2.41 -12.37
C ASN A 120 -3.17 3.83 -12.08
N LYS A 121 -4.42 3.99 -11.61
CA LYS A 121 -5.01 5.29 -11.26
C LYS A 121 -5.93 5.20 -10.04
N PRO A 122 -6.01 6.27 -9.22
CA PRO A 122 -5.16 7.45 -9.26
C PRO A 122 -3.71 7.13 -8.85
N GLU A 123 -2.76 7.96 -9.26
CA GLU A 123 -1.40 7.93 -8.72
C GLU A 123 -1.37 8.77 -7.43
N VAL A 124 -0.80 8.23 -6.36
CA VAL A 124 -0.68 8.93 -5.07
C VAL A 124 0.78 9.23 -4.81
N HIS A 125 1.20 10.42 -5.23
CA HIS A 125 2.50 11.01 -4.92
C HIS A 125 2.31 12.34 -4.20
N VAL A 126 2.76 12.42 -2.95
CA VAL A 126 2.51 13.54 -2.07
C VAL A 126 3.79 14.35 -1.84
N HIS A 127 3.79 15.60 -2.29
CA HIS A 127 4.81 16.58 -1.96
C HIS A 127 4.60 17.09 -0.53
N ALA A 128 5.24 16.42 0.43
CA ALA A 128 4.93 16.56 1.85
C ALA A 128 5.27 17.94 2.43
N PHE A 129 6.32 18.59 1.92
CA PHE A 129 6.77 19.90 2.41
C PHE A 129 6.24 21.10 1.59
N GLN A 130 5.52 20.84 0.48
CA GLN A 130 4.95 21.91 -0.33
C GLN A 130 3.63 22.39 0.30
N PRO A 131 3.28 23.69 0.24
CA PRO A 131 1.96 24.18 0.64
C PRO A 131 0.81 23.59 -0.20
N PRO A 132 -0.43 23.49 0.32
CA PRO A 132 -0.79 23.61 1.75
C PRO A 132 -0.13 22.51 2.59
N LEU A 133 -0.09 22.61 3.92
CA LEU A 133 0.51 21.57 4.77
C LEU A 133 -0.22 20.22 4.60
N LYS A 134 0.52 19.14 4.36
CA LYS A 134 -0.05 17.78 4.15
C LYS A 134 -0.15 16.98 5.43
N PHE A 135 0.83 17.13 6.31
CA PHE A 135 0.98 16.31 7.52
C PHE A 135 1.17 17.18 8.77
N ASN A 136 0.70 16.70 9.92
CA ASN A 136 0.98 17.32 11.22
C ASN A 136 2.38 16.95 11.74
N GLN A 137 2.73 17.37 12.97
CA GLN A 137 4.03 17.09 13.60
C GLN A 137 4.26 15.60 13.89
N ASP A 138 3.20 14.83 14.11
CA ASP A 138 3.22 13.38 14.33
C ASP A 138 3.34 12.58 13.02
N GLY A 139 3.30 13.29 11.88
CA GLY A 139 3.36 12.73 10.54
C GLY A 139 2.02 12.19 10.04
N ASP A 140 0.90 12.50 10.69
CA ASP A 140 -0.45 12.13 10.25
C ASP A 140 -0.94 13.01 9.12
N LEU A 141 -1.65 12.41 8.18
CA LEU A 141 -2.23 13.12 7.04
C LEU A 141 -3.40 14.00 7.49
N ILE A 142 -3.32 15.30 7.23
CA ILE A 142 -4.37 16.28 7.55
C ILE A 142 -5.01 16.90 6.31
N HIS A 143 -4.39 16.72 5.14
CA HIS A 143 -4.83 17.37 3.90
C HIS A 143 -5.95 16.58 3.21
N GLN A 144 -7.15 17.17 3.18
CA GLN A 144 -8.39 16.55 2.69
C GLN A 144 -8.31 16.04 1.25
N GLN A 145 -7.68 16.79 0.34
CA GLN A 145 -7.56 16.36 -1.06
C GLN A 145 -6.70 15.09 -1.19
N THR A 146 -5.63 15.00 -0.41
CA THR A 146 -4.77 13.80 -0.40
C THR A 146 -5.50 12.61 0.24
N TYR A 147 -6.30 12.86 1.29
CA TYR A 147 -7.17 11.85 1.88
C TYR A 147 -8.17 11.30 0.84
N HIS A 148 -8.80 12.18 0.06
CA HIS A 148 -9.68 11.76 -1.03
C HIS A 148 -8.94 10.95 -2.10
N GLN A 149 -7.75 11.37 -2.53
CA GLN A 149 -6.95 10.61 -3.52
C GLN A 149 -6.59 9.22 -3.00
N LEU A 150 -6.22 9.11 -1.73
CA LEU A 150 -5.92 7.84 -1.07
C LEU A 150 -7.16 6.95 -1.00
N LYS A 151 -8.32 7.51 -0.67
CA LYS A 151 -9.60 6.78 -0.69
C LYS A 151 -9.91 6.21 -2.08
N GLN A 152 -9.71 7.00 -3.13
CA GLN A 152 -9.91 6.51 -4.51
C GLN A 152 -8.91 5.41 -4.89
N LEU A 153 -7.66 5.51 -4.45
CA LEU A 153 -6.66 4.45 -4.63
C LEU A 153 -7.11 3.13 -3.98
N LEU A 154 -7.63 3.19 -2.76
CA LEU A 154 -8.13 2.02 -2.03
C LEU A 154 -9.35 1.40 -2.72
N LEU A 155 -10.30 2.21 -3.18
CA LEU A 155 -11.46 1.72 -3.96
C LEU A 155 -11.02 1.04 -5.27
N SER A 156 -10.06 1.62 -5.98
CA SER A 156 -9.46 1.01 -7.17
C SER A 156 -8.76 -0.32 -6.85
N LEU A 157 -8.06 -0.41 -5.72
CA LEU A 157 -7.42 -1.64 -5.26
C LEU A 157 -8.45 -2.74 -4.96
N THR A 158 -9.52 -2.40 -4.24
CA THR A 158 -10.62 -3.31 -3.94
C THR A 158 -11.24 -3.85 -5.23
N ASN A 159 -11.57 -2.97 -6.18
CA ASN A 159 -12.17 -3.36 -7.45
C ASN A 159 -11.24 -4.27 -8.27
N LEU A 160 -9.94 -3.95 -8.34
CA LEU A 160 -8.97 -4.77 -9.04
C LEU A 160 -8.83 -6.16 -8.38
N SER A 161 -8.77 -6.21 -7.05
CA SER A 161 -8.68 -7.47 -6.30
C SER A 161 -9.90 -8.36 -6.56
N LEU A 162 -11.11 -7.81 -6.49
CA LEU A 162 -12.34 -8.56 -6.74
C LEU A 162 -12.39 -9.09 -8.19
N ARG A 163 -11.95 -8.28 -9.16
CA ARG A 163 -11.88 -8.70 -10.57
C ARG A 163 -10.90 -9.86 -10.80
N LEU A 164 -9.76 -9.86 -10.13
CA LEU A 164 -8.79 -10.96 -10.25
C LEU A 164 -9.31 -12.24 -9.58
N GLN A 165 -9.98 -12.11 -8.44
CA GLN A 165 -10.61 -13.23 -7.74
C GLN A 165 -11.75 -13.85 -8.57
N SER A 166 -12.58 -13.05 -9.24
CA SER A 166 -13.66 -13.57 -10.09
C SER A 166 -13.16 -14.33 -11.31
N ASN A 167 -11.97 -14.00 -11.81
CA ASN A 167 -11.39 -14.65 -12.99
C ASN A 167 -10.58 -15.92 -12.64
N SER A 168 -10.36 -16.17 -11.35
CA SER A 168 -9.61 -17.33 -10.87
C SER A 168 -10.51 -18.50 -10.45
N ASN A 169 -11.83 -18.29 -10.46
CA ASN A 169 -12.87 -19.31 -10.22
C ASN A 169 -13.55 -19.69 -11.53
#